data_AF-A0A7R9K235-F1
#
_entry.id   AF-A0A7R9K235-F1
#
_cell.length_a   1.000
_cell.length_b   1.000
_cell.length_c   1.000
_cell.angle_alpha   90.00
_cell.angle_beta   90.00
_cell.angle_gamma   90.00
#
_symmetry.space_group_name_H-M   'P 1'
#
loop_
_entity.id
_entity.type
_entity.pdbx_description
1 polymer ?
#
loop_
_entity_poly.entity_id
_entity_poly.type
_entity_poly.pdbx_seq_one_letter_code
_entity_poly.pdbx_strand_id
1 'polypeptide(L)'
;MAARRIKGSAINWTALAERVPENQRPQFTNFKVKSDSYLRRVLASPEEAPKIDWAAYKSRVGVPGMVEDFQKKYEALKIPYPADTLTGQIEAQQKQATKEVQDFISASNVRIAAYEEEVAKLRALLPYGQMTMEDFRDAFPELNNSILFTRDGSKAPHMF
;
A
#
# COMPACT_ATOMS: atom_id res chain seq x y z
N MET A 1 -3.02 32.52 -6.28
CA MET A 1 -1.89 31.63 -6.67
C MET A 1 -2.28 30.20 -6.29
N ALA A 2 -3.39 29.68 -6.85
CA ALA A 2 -4.02 28.42 -6.46
C ALA A 2 -3.16 27.17 -6.65
N ALA A 3 -2.24 27.20 -7.61
CA ALA A 3 -1.38 26.06 -7.95
C ALA A 3 -0.27 25.75 -6.92
N ARG A 4 -0.02 26.61 -5.91
CA ARG A 4 1.05 26.37 -4.91
C ARG A 4 0.59 25.63 -3.64
N ARG A 5 -0.72 25.46 -3.41
CA ARG A 5 -1.23 24.76 -2.21
C ARG A 5 -1.17 23.24 -2.34
N ILE A 6 -1.26 22.71 -3.57
CA ILE A 6 -1.11 21.29 -3.85
C ILE A 6 0.20 21.11 -4.63
N LYS A 7 1.32 21.15 -3.92
CA LYS A 7 2.59 20.65 -4.46
C LYS A 7 2.54 19.12 -4.46
N GLY A 8 1.92 18.51 -5.47
CA GLY A 8 1.88 17.05 -5.53
C GLY A 8 1.02 16.54 -6.66
N SER A 9 1.67 16.27 -7.79
CA SER A 9 1.32 15.34 -8.88
C SER A 9 -0.06 14.68 -8.83
N ALA A 10 -0.76 14.72 -9.98
CA ALA A 10 -1.85 13.82 -10.31
C ALA A 10 -1.50 12.37 -9.90
N ILE A 11 -2.03 11.92 -8.76
CA ILE A 11 -1.85 10.55 -8.30
C ILE A 11 -2.51 9.66 -9.34
N ASN A 12 -1.73 8.76 -9.95
CA ASN A 12 -2.25 7.80 -10.91
C ASN A 12 -3.01 6.69 -10.16
N TRP A 13 -4.28 6.97 -9.87
CA TRP A 13 -5.16 6.06 -9.13
C TRP A 13 -5.40 4.73 -9.85
N THR A 14 -5.33 4.69 -11.18
CA THR A 14 -5.53 3.45 -11.95
C THR A 14 -4.32 2.53 -11.80
N ALA A 15 -3.10 3.08 -11.91
CA ALA A 15 -1.87 2.32 -11.69
C ALA A 15 -1.73 1.78 -10.25
N LEU A 16 -2.33 2.46 -9.27
CA LEU A 16 -2.39 1.95 -7.89
C LEU A 16 -3.43 0.83 -7.77
N ALA A 17 -4.61 1.00 -8.37
CA ALA A 17 -5.69 0.01 -8.32
C ALA A 17 -5.29 -1.35 -8.92
N GLU A 18 -4.48 -1.35 -9.99
CA GLU A 18 -3.97 -2.58 -10.62
C GLU A 18 -3.02 -3.39 -9.72
N ARG A 19 -2.31 -2.72 -8.81
CA ARG A 19 -1.32 -3.37 -7.93
C ARG A 19 -1.91 -3.81 -6.59
N VAL A 20 -3.14 -3.42 -6.27
CA VAL A 20 -3.77 -3.72 -4.99
C VAL A 20 -4.40 -5.12 -5.04
N PRO A 21 -3.97 -6.04 -4.15
CA PRO A 21 -4.58 -7.36 -4.06
C PRO A 21 -6.04 -7.28 -3.54
N GLU A 22 -6.84 -8.30 -3.86
CA GLU A 22 -8.30 -8.28 -3.64
C GLU A 22 -8.73 -8.00 -2.21
N ASN A 23 -8.00 -8.57 -1.26
CA ASN A 23 -8.19 -8.36 0.18
C ASN A 23 -8.02 -6.89 0.62
N GLN A 24 -7.25 -6.09 -0.11
CA GLN A 24 -6.94 -4.69 0.23
C GLN A 24 -7.73 -3.67 -0.62
N ARG A 25 -8.49 -4.10 -1.63
CA ARG A 25 -9.34 -3.22 -2.46
C ARG A 25 -10.32 -2.35 -1.65
N PRO A 26 -10.98 -2.85 -0.58
CA PRO A 26 -11.86 -2.02 0.23
C PRO A 26 -11.11 -0.89 0.96
N GLN A 27 -9.92 -1.18 1.47
CA GLN A 27 -9.08 -0.20 2.18
C GLN A 27 -8.58 0.90 1.22
N PHE A 28 -8.15 0.50 0.01
CA PHE A 28 -7.75 1.43 -1.05
C PHE A 28 -8.89 2.36 -1.47
N THR A 29 -10.10 1.81 -1.65
CA THR A 29 -11.29 2.60 -2.01
C THR A 29 -11.60 3.64 -0.93
N ASN A 30 -11.56 3.24 0.34
CA ASN A 30 -11.76 4.15 1.47
C ASN A 30 -10.69 5.26 1.53
N PHE A 31 -9.43 4.93 1.27
CA PHE A 31 -8.34 5.91 1.22
C PHE A 31 -8.55 6.93 0.09
N LYS A 32 -8.91 6.46 -1.11
CA LYS A 32 -9.23 7.32 -2.25
C LYS A 32 -10.37 8.29 -1.93
N VAL A 33 -11.47 7.79 -1.38
CA VAL A 33 -12.63 8.63 -1.00
C VAL A 33 -12.22 9.70 0.01
N LYS A 34 -11.44 9.35 1.03
CA LYS A 34 -10.93 10.32 2.00
C LYS A 34 -10.05 11.37 1.31
N SER A 35 -9.09 10.96 0.50
CA SER A 35 -8.20 11.87 -0.24
C SER A 35 -8.99 12.86 -1.11
N ASP A 36 -9.91 12.37 -1.91
CA ASP A 36 -10.77 13.19 -2.79
C ASP A 36 -11.67 14.12 -1.97
N SER A 37 -12.20 13.66 -0.83
CA SER A 37 -13.03 14.50 0.04
C SER A 37 -12.26 15.68 0.63
N TYR A 38 -11.00 15.46 1.05
CA TYR A 38 -10.13 16.52 1.55
C TYR A 38 -9.74 17.49 0.44
N LEU A 39 -9.41 16.97 -0.75
CA LEU A 39 -9.09 17.78 -1.92
C LEU A 39 -10.26 18.72 -2.27
N ARG A 40 -11.49 18.21 -2.32
CA ARG A 40 -12.69 19.03 -2.59
C ARG A 40 -12.88 20.11 -1.53
N ARG A 41 -12.67 19.81 -0.24
CA ARG A 41 -12.79 20.79 0.84
C ARG A 41 -11.74 21.89 0.76
N VAL A 42 -10.50 21.53 0.41
CA VAL A 42 -9.42 22.50 0.18
C VAL A 42 -9.73 23.39 -1.03
N LEU A 43 -10.26 22.83 -2.12
CA LEU A 43 -10.65 23.60 -3.32
C LEU A 43 -11.87 24.50 -3.09
N ALA A 44 -12.83 24.05 -2.28
CA ALA A 44 -14.01 24.84 -1.92
C ALA A 44 -13.70 25.99 -0.94
N SER A 45 -12.58 25.91 -0.22
CA SER A 45 -12.19 26.93 0.76
C SER A 45 -11.38 28.04 0.06
N PRO A 46 -11.81 29.31 0.12
CA PRO A 46 -11.08 30.41 -0.50
C PRO A 46 -9.64 30.52 0.03
N GLU A 47 -8.71 31.01 -0.81
CA GLU A 47 -7.29 31.15 -0.45
C GLU A 47 -7.05 32.17 0.67
N GLU A 48 -7.91 33.17 0.77
CA GLU A 48 -7.87 34.23 1.76
C GLU A 48 -9.19 34.27 2.54
N ALA A 49 -9.14 34.63 3.82
CA ALA A 49 -10.34 34.94 4.57
C ALA A 49 -11.13 36.04 3.84
N PRO A 50 -12.48 36.00 3.85
CA PRO A 50 -13.29 37.05 3.23
C PRO A 50 -12.84 38.42 3.76
N LYS A 51 -12.55 39.36 2.85
CA LYS A 51 -12.15 40.71 3.23
C LYS A 51 -13.31 41.36 3.98
N ILE A 52 -13.07 41.80 5.20
CA ILE A 52 -14.07 42.51 6.02
C ILE A 52 -14.17 43.94 5.49
N ASP A 53 -15.38 44.38 5.17
CA ASP A 53 -15.65 45.78 4.80
C ASP A 53 -15.73 46.66 6.05
N TRP A 54 -14.58 47.12 6.52
CA TRP A 54 -14.46 48.00 7.68
C TRP A 54 -15.09 49.39 7.47
N ALA A 55 -15.24 49.84 6.22
CA ALA A 55 -15.84 51.15 5.91
C ALA A 55 -17.34 51.15 6.15
N ALA A 56 -18.03 50.07 5.78
CA ALA A 56 -19.45 49.88 6.10
C ALA A 56 -19.70 49.90 7.62
N TYR A 57 -18.83 49.25 8.41
CA TYR A 57 -18.94 49.26 9.88
C TYR A 57 -18.64 50.62 10.49
N LYS A 58 -17.62 51.33 10.00
CA LYS A 58 -17.26 52.67 10.49
C LYS A 58 -18.39 53.69 10.27
N SER A 59 -19.23 53.50 9.25
CA SER A 59 -20.40 54.37 8.98
C SER A 59 -21.64 54.09 9.86
N ARG A 60 -21.77 52.88 10.41
CA ARG A 60 -22.95 52.42 11.17
C ARG A 60 -22.71 52.37 12.68
N VAL A 61 -21.45 52.28 13.12
CA VAL A 61 -21.07 52.19 14.52
C VAL A 61 -20.88 53.60 15.07
N GLY A 62 -21.74 54.00 16.02
CA GLY A 62 -21.71 55.33 16.65
C GLY A 62 -20.62 55.53 17.71
N VAL A 63 -19.81 54.50 17.99
CA VAL A 63 -18.71 54.58 18.96
C VAL A 63 -17.39 54.84 18.22
N PRO A 64 -16.79 56.04 18.36
CA PRO A 64 -15.52 56.36 17.72
C PRO A 64 -14.38 55.49 18.28
N GLY A 65 -13.49 55.02 17.40
CA GLY A 65 -12.28 54.24 17.75
C GLY A 65 -12.45 52.72 17.88
N MET A 66 -13.66 52.21 18.15
CA MET A 66 -13.87 50.76 18.36
C MET A 66 -13.58 49.93 17.10
N VAL A 67 -14.03 50.39 15.93
CA VAL A 67 -13.81 49.70 14.64
C VAL A 67 -12.32 49.66 14.26
N GLU A 68 -11.56 50.70 14.62
CA GLU A 68 -10.13 50.80 14.33
C GLU A 68 -9.30 49.88 15.23
N ASP A 69 -9.70 49.71 16.50
CA ASP A 69 -9.07 48.75 17.42
C ASP A 69 -9.32 47.30 16.98
N PHE A 70 -10.51 46.98 16.49
CA PHE A 70 -10.81 45.65 15.94
C PHE A 70 -10.07 45.37 14.64
N GLN A 71 -9.96 46.36 13.75
CA GLN A 71 -9.16 46.24 12.54
C GLN A 71 -7.69 45.92 12.87
N LYS A 72 -7.08 46.69 13.78
CA LYS A 72 -5.69 46.46 14.22
C LYS A 72 -5.48 45.07 14.83
N LYS A 73 -6.42 44.62 15.68
CA LYS A 73 -6.35 43.29 16.31
C LYS A 73 -6.55 42.15 15.30
N TYR A 74 -7.41 42.35 14.30
CA TYR A 74 -7.67 41.37 13.25
C TYR A 74 -6.45 41.23 12.31
N GLU A 75 -5.83 42.34 11.90
CA GLU A 75 -4.63 42.33 11.08
C GLU A 75 -3.41 41.76 11.83
N ALA A 76 -3.35 41.94 13.15
CA ALA A 76 -2.31 41.34 14.00
C ALA A 76 -2.49 39.82 14.21
N LEU A 77 -3.70 39.29 13.98
CA LEU A 77 -3.99 37.87 14.18
C LEU A 77 -3.45 37.05 13.00
N LYS A 78 -2.24 36.53 13.13
CA LYS A 78 -1.70 35.52 12.22
C LYS A 78 -2.17 34.14 12.67
N ILE A 79 -2.94 33.45 11.83
CA ILE A 79 -3.33 32.06 12.08
C ILE A 79 -2.09 31.18 11.81
N PRO A 80 -1.52 30.51 12.82
CA PRO A 80 -0.36 29.64 12.63
C PRO A 80 -0.76 28.44 11.78
N TYR A 81 0.10 28.08 10.83
CA TYR A 81 -0.07 26.85 10.06
C TYR A 81 0.07 25.63 10.99
N PRO A 82 -0.74 24.57 10.84
CA PRO A 82 -0.63 23.40 11.70
C PRO A 82 0.77 22.79 11.60
N ALA A 83 1.34 22.41 12.74
CA ALA A 83 2.60 21.69 12.80
C ALA A 83 2.45 20.30 12.16
N ASP A 84 3.45 19.89 11.37
CA ASP A 84 3.48 18.56 10.77
C ASP A 84 4.02 17.54 11.78
N THR A 85 3.14 16.66 12.24
CA THR A 85 3.47 15.58 13.19
C THR A 85 3.48 14.20 12.55
N LEU A 86 3.07 14.09 11.27
CA LEU A 86 2.76 12.82 10.64
C LEU A 86 3.82 12.37 9.64
N THR A 87 4.61 13.28 9.07
CA THR A 87 5.66 12.93 8.11
C THR A 87 6.67 11.92 8.66
N GLY A 88 7.10 12.08 9.92
CA GLY A 88 8.02 11.12 10.55
C GLY A 88 7.45 9.70 10.72
N GLN A 89 6.14 9.58 10.95
CA GLN A 89 5.48 8.27 11.06
C GLN A 89 5.36 7.59 9.69
N ILE A 90 5.08 8.36 8.64
CA ILE A 90 4.98 7.88 7.26
C ILE A 90 6.35 7.35 6.78
N GLU A 91 7.43 8.08 7.06
CA GLU A 91 8.77 7.64 6.71
C GLU A 91 9.17 6.34 7.42
N ALA A 92 8.78 6.18 8.69
CA ALA A 92 9.03 4.93 9.43
C ALA A 92 8.28 3.75 8.81
N GLN A 93 7.00 3.93 8.45
CA GLN A 93 6.20 2.91 7.76
C GLN A 93 6.77 2.57 6.39
N GLN A 94 7.22 3.57 5.62
CA GLN A 94 7.85 3.36 4.32
C GLN A 94 9.14 2.52 4.44
N LYS A 95 9.98 2.81 5.44
CA LYS A 95 11.20 2.02 5.69
C LYS A 95 10.89 0.58 6.05
N GLN A 96 9.88 0.35 6.88
CA GLN A 96 9.46 -0.99 7.27
C GLN A 96 8.93 -1.78 6.06
N ALA A 97 8.03 -1.19 5.29
CA ALA A 97 7.48 -1.82 4.08
C ALA A 97 8.57 -2.14 3.05
N THR A 98 9.57 -1.26 2.89
CA THR A 98 10.67 -1.49 1.95
C THR A 98 11.50 -2.72 2.34
N LYS A 99 11.74 -2.92 3.65
CA LYS A 99 12.44 -4.12 4.14
C LYS A 99 11.63 -5.39 3.88
N GLU A 100 10.34 -5.39 4.21
CA GLU A 100 9.45 -6.53 3.97
C GLU A 100 9.40 -6.92 2.48
N VAL A 101 9.40 -5.93 1.58
CA VAL A 101 9.47 -6.17 0.14
C VAL A 101 10.82 -6.79 -0.27
N GLN A 102 11.94 -6.31 0.27
CA GLN A 102 13.26 -6.88 -0.01
C GLN A 102 13.38 -8.33 0.48
N ASP A 103 12.86 -8.62 1.68
CA ASP A 103 12.83 -9.96 2.24
C ASP A 103 11.92 -10.88 1.42
N PHE A 104 10.79 -10.38 0.95
CA PHE A 104 9.90 -11.15 0.06
C PHE A 104 10.54 -11.45 -1.29
N ILE A 105 11.27 -10.49 -1.89
CA ILE A 105 11.97 -10.69 -3.16
C ILE A 105 13.06 -11.75 -2.99
N SER A 106 13.87 -11.67 -1.94
CA SER A 106 14.94 -12.65 -1.69
C SER A 106 14.39 -14.06 -1.47
N ALA A 107 13.35 -14.20 -0.63
CA ALA A 107 12.67 -15.47 -0.42
C ALA A 107 11.99 -16.02 -1.68
N SER A 108 11.47 -15.14 -2.55
CA SER A 108 10.87 -15.55 -3.82
C SER A 108 11.91 -16.03 -4.82
N ASN A 109 13.06 -15.37 -4.92
CA ASN A 109 14.14 -15.80 -5.80
C ASN A 109 14.70 -17.18 -5.40
N VAL A 110 14.81 -17.45 -4.10
CA VAL A 110 15.21 -18.79 -3.60
C VAL A 110 14.18 -19.85 -4.03
N ARG A 111 12.88 -19.56 -3.89
CA ARG A 111 11.82 -20.48 -4.34
C ARG A 111 11.82 -20.70 -5.84
N ILE A 112 12.03 -19.65 -6.63
CA ILE A 112 12.12 -19.74 -8.09
C ILE A 112 13.27 -20.67 -8.49
N ALA A 113 14.46 -20.48 -7.90
CA ALA A 113 15.60 -21.35 -8.19
C ALA A 113 15.32 -22.83 -7.86
N ALA A 114 14.69 -23.11 -6.70
CA ALA A 114 14.30 -24.47 -6.33
C ALA A 114 13.30 -25.09 -7.33
N TYR A 115 12.29 -24.32 -7.75
CA TYR A 115 11.32 -24.79 -8.74
C TYR A 115 11.92 -24.96 -10.14
N GLU A 116 12.88 -24.12 -10.53
CA GLU A 116 13.60 -24.28 -11.80
C GLU A 116 14.41 -25.58 -11.81
N GLU A 117 15.06 -25.93 -10.70
CA GLU A 117 15.75 -27.22 -10.55
C GLU A 117 14.78 -28.41 -10.61
N GLU A 118 13.63 -28.32 -9.94
CA GLU A 118 12.59 -29.36 -10.01
C GLU A 118 12.04 -29.52 -11.43
N VAL A 119 11.75 -28.42 -12.13
CA VAL A 119 11.31 -28.46 -13.53
C VAL A 119 12.38 -29.05 -14.43
N ALA A 120 13.66 -28.74 -14.20
CA ALA A 120 14.76 -29.34 -14.95
C ALA A 120 14.85 -30.85 -14.72
N LYS A 121 14.70 -31.32 -13.47
CA LYS A 121 14.64 -32.76 -13.14
C LYS A 121 13.46 -33.44 -13.84
N LEU A 122 12.27 -32.83 -13.78
CA LEU A 122 11.07 -33.38 -14.43
C LEU A 122 11.19 -33.42 -15.96
N ARG A 123 11.87 -32.46 -16.57
CA ARG A 123 12.14 -32.46 -18.03
C ARG A 123 13.20 -33.48 -18.43
N ALA A 124 14.18 -33.75 -17.56
CA ALA A 124 15.19 -34.77 -17.80
C ALA A 124 14.66 -36.19 -17.61
N LEU A 125 13.51 -36.35 -16.93
CA LEU A 125 12.84 -37.63 -16.76
C LEU A 125 12.37 -38.19 -18.11
N LEU A 126 12.57 -39.49 -18.32
CA LEU A 126 11.98 -40.19 -19.45
C LEU A 126 10.44 -40.11 -19.38
N PRO A 127 9.73 -39.96 -20.51
CA PRO A 127 8.28 -40.00 -20.52
C PRO A 127 7.75 -41.26 -19.84
N TYR A 128 6.76 -41.09 -18.96
CA TYR A 128 6.21 -42.18 -18.13
C TYR A 128 5.75 -43.42 -18.93
N GLY A 129 5.34 -43.26 -20.18
CA GLY A 129 4.95 -44.39 -21.05
C GLY A 129 6.12 -45.25 -21.58
N GLN A 130 7.36 -44.78 -21.45
CA GLN A 130 8.57 -45.47 -21.90
C GLN A 130 9.51 -45.82 -20.72
N MET A 131 9.14 -45.43 -19.51
CA MET A 131 9.92 -45.64 -18.30
C MET A 131 9.77 -47.08 -17.79
N THR A 132 10.89 -47.76 -17.57
CA THR A 132 10.89 -49.07 -16.92
C THR A 132 10.79 -48.89 -15.40
N MET A 133 10.40 -49.96 -14.67
CA MET A 133 10.33 -49.90 -13.21
C MET A 133 11.70 -49.73 -12.54
N GLU A 134 12.78 -50.10 -13.23
CA GLU A 134 14.17 -49.85 -12.79
C GLU A 134 14.52 -48.37 -12.94
N ASP A 135 14.18 -47.76 -14.08
CA ASP A 135 14.37 -46.31 -14.30
C ASP A 135 13.54 -45.46 -13.33
N PHE A 136 12.32 -45.90 -12.99
CA PHE A 136 11.47 -45.23 -12.00
C PHE A 136 12.09 -45.27 -10.60
N ARG A 137 12.71 -46.40 -10.24
CA ARG A 137 13.38 -46.58 -8.95
C ARG A 137 14.58 -45.65 -8.79
N ASP A 138 15.33 -45.45 -9.87
CA ASP A 138 16.51 -44.58 -9.87
C ASP A 138 16.15 -43.10 -9.94
N ALA A 139 15.07 -42.76 -10.65
CA ALA A 139 14.59 -41.38 -10.76
C ALA A 139 13.85 -40.87 -9.49
N PHE A 140 13.20 -41.76 -8.74
CA PHE A 140 12.41 -41.42 -7.55
C PHE A 140 12.79 -42.27 -6.33
N PRO A 141 14.02 -42.09 -5.80
CA PRO A 141 14.50 -42.86 -4.65
C PRO A 141 13.66 -42.63 -3.38
N GLU A 142 13.06 -41.45 -3.19
CA GLU A 142 12.18 -41.18 -2.03
C GLU A 142 10.88 -42.00 -2.04
N LEU A 143 10.31 -42.26 -3.23
CA LEU A 143 9.09 -43.04 -3.36
C LEU A 143 9.39 -44.53 -3.14
N ASN A 144 10.52 -45.04 -3.65
CA ASN A 144 10.90 -46.44 -3.57
C ASN A 144 11.02 -46.98 -2.13
N ASN A 145 11.56 -46.20 -1.18
CA ASN A 145 11.70 -46.64 0.21
C ASN A 145 10.36 -46.89 0.90
N SER A 146 9.29 -46.19 0.53
CA SER A 146 7.94 -46.39 1.08
C SER A 146 7.29 -47.69 0.59
N ILE A 147 7.60 -48.12 -0.64
CA ILE A 147 7.08 -49.34 -1.28
C ILE A 147 7.75 -50.58 -0.68
N LEU A 148 9.05 -50.47 -0.34
CA LEU A 148 9.77 -51.53 0.37
C LEU A 148 9.30 -51.68 1.82
N PHE A 149 8.96 -50.58 2.51
CA PHE A 149 8.41 -50.61 3.86
C PHE A 149 6.98 -51.17 3.95
N THR A 150 6.21 -51.09 2.86
CA THR A 150 4.85 -51.67 2.77
C THR A 150 4.85 -53.13 2.28
N ARG A 151 5.97 -53.62 1.74
CA ARG A 151 6.12 -55.01 1.30
C ARG A 151 6.53 -55.97 2.43
N ASP A 152 7.02 -55.45 3.55
CA ASP A 152 7.16 -56.22 4.79
C ASP A 152 5.80 -56.22 5.51
N GLY A 153 5.15 -57.39 5.52
CA GLY A 153 3.71 -57.59 5.76
C GLY A 153 3.20 -57.26 7.16
N SER A 154 3.24 -56.01 7.60
CA SER A 154 2.41 -55.56 8.72
C SER A 154 1.93 -54.12 8.55
N LYS A 155 0.59 -53.98 8.46
CA LYS A 155 -0.22 -52.74 8.38
C LYS A 155 -0.35 -52.09 7.01
N ALA A 156 -1.36 -52.53 6.28
CA ALA A 156 -2.09 -51.67 5.36
C ALA A 156 -2.71 -50.48 6.12
N PRO A 157 -2.50 -49.22 5.71
CA PRO A 157 -3.36 -48.13 6.13
C PRO A 157 -4.68 -48.23 5.34
N HIS A 158 -5.77 -48.44 6.07
CA HIS A 158 -7.11 -48.29 5.52
C HIS A 158 -7.26 -46.88 4.95
N MET A 159 -7.55 -46.80 3.64
CA MET A 159 -8.09 -45.61 3.02
C MET A 159 -9.50 -45.36 3.55
N PHE A 160 -9.68 -44.28 4.31
CA PHE A 160 -10.77 -43.30 4.25
C PHE A 160 -10.29 -42.00 4.88
#